data_AF-A0A382EIQ3-F1
#
_entry.id   AF-A0A382EIQ3-F1
#
_cell.length_a   1.000
_cell.length_b   1.000
_cell.length_c   1.000
_cell.angle_alpha   90.00
_cell.angle_beta   90.00
_cell.angle_gamma   90.00
#
_symmetry.space_group_name_H-M   'P 1'
#
loop_
_entity.id
_entity.type
_entity.pdbx_description
1 polymer ?
#
loop_
_entity_poly.entity_id
_entity_poly.type
_entity_poly.pdbx_seq_one_letter_code
_entity_poly.pdbx_strand_id
1 'polypeptide(L)'
;MKLIHKFKSPNFNKRQSKKIKYLIIHYTALKDCSESLKYLCNKSKKVSSHYLISQQGDIYNLVSENMRAWHAGISYWKSETDINSTS
;
A
#
# COMPACT_ATOMS: atom_id res chain seq x y z
N MET A 1 -7.98 -9.19 15.84
CA MET A 1 -7.33 -8.07 15.15
C MET A 1 -5.94 -7.85 15.75
N LYS A 2 -4.89 -8.01 14.95
CA LYS A 2 -3.49 -7.77 15.34
C LYS A 2 -2.82 -6.89 14.30
N LEU A 3 -1.94 -5.99 14.74
CA LEU A 3 -1.09 -5.21 13.86
C LEU A 3 0.29 -5.87 13.75
N ILE A 4 0.70 -6.20 12.52
CA ILE A 4 1.90 -6.99 12.22
C ILE A 4 2.88 -6.13 11.42
N HIS A 5 4.08 -5.94 11.97
CA HIS A 5 5.15 -5.13 11.34
C HIS A 5 6.27 -5.95 10.70
N LYS A 6 6.19 -7.29 10.73
CA LYS A 6 7.24 -8.21 10.25
C LYS A 6 7.49 -8.11 8.74
N PHE A 7 6.48 -7.73 7.95
CA PHE A 7 6.59 -7.67 6.49
C PHE A 7 6.79 -6.22 6.04
N LYS A 8 7.79 -5.98 5.19
CA LYS A 8 8.08 -4.67 4.63
C LYS A 8 8.25 -4.77 3.13
N SER A 9 7.48 -3.96 2.41
CA SER A 9 7.65 -3.84 0.97
C SER A 9 8.85 -2.94 0.68
N PRO A 10 9.74 -3.31 -0.26
CA PRO A 10 10.80 -2.43 -0.74
C PRO A 10 10.30 -1.41 -1.80
N ASN A 11 9.03 -1.50 -2.20
CA ASN A 11 8.45 -0.74 -3.30
C ASN A 11 7.83 0.55 -2.78
N PHE A 12 8.65 1.53 -2.45
CA PHE A 12 8.20 2.85 -2.04
C PHE A 12 9.24 3.91 -2.40
N ASN A 13 8.84 5.18 -2.36
CA ASN A 13 9.76 6.30 -2.46
C ASN A 13 9.35 7.41 -1.48
N LYS A 14 10.18 8.47 -1.39
CA LYS A 14 9.83 9.63 -0.56
C LYS A 14 8.51 10.23 -1.03
N ARG A 15 7.63 10.52 -0.07
CA ARG A 15 6.39 11.25 -0.33
C ARG A 15 6.74 12.69 -0.71
N GLN A 16 6.17 13.17 -1.81
CA GLN A 16 6.41 14.55 -2.27
C GLN A 16 5.55 15.57 -1.49
N SER A 17 4.42 15.12 -0.94
CA SER A 17 3.48 15.92 -0.14
C SER A 17 3.58 15.60 1.36
N LYS A 18 3.26 16.57 2.23
CA LYS A 18 3.34 16.39 3.69
C LYS A 18 2.06 15.87 4.34
N LYS A 19 0.90 15.91 3.67
CA LYS A 19 -0.38 15.53 4.30
C LYS A 19 -1.12 14.47 3.48
N ILE A 20 -1.43 13.36 4.15
CA ILE A 20 -2.37 12.35 3.68
C ILE A 20 -3.77 12.95 3.70
N LYS A 21 -4.47 12.91 2.56
CA LYS A 21 -5.80 13.49 2.35
C LYS A 21 -6.85 12.40 2.12
N TYR A 22 -6.45 11.26 1.56
CA TYR A 22 -7.35 10.23 1.08
C TYR A 22 -7.05 8.87 1.71
N LEU A 23 -8.10 8.09 1.97
CA LEU A 23 -7.99 6.66 2.22
C LEU A 23 -8.45 5.94 0.95
N ILE A 24 -7.57 5.12 0.37
CA ILE A 24 -7.88 4.35 -0.83
C ILE A 24 -7.99 2.87 -0.46
N ILE A 25 -9.14 2.26 -0.73
CA ILE A 25 -9.41 0.85 -0.45
C ILE A 25 -9.25 0.05 -1.75
N HIS A 26 -8.38 -0.95 -1.70
CA HIS A 26 -8.19 -1.93 -2.76
C HIS A 26 -8.45 -3.34 -2.22
N TYR A 27 -8.77 -4.27 -3.11
CA TYR A 27 -8.69 -5.70 -2.83
C TYR A 27 -7.63 -6.34 -3.72
N THR A 28 -6.99 -7.41 -3.24
CA THR A 28 -6.07 -8.22 -4.04
C THR A 28 -6.83 -9.40 -4.63
N ALA A 29 -6.66 -9.62 -5.93
CA ALA A 29 -7.24 -10.77 -6.65
C ALA A 29 -6.26 -11.95 -6.72
N LEU A 30 -5.61 -12.25 -5.60
CA LEU A 30 -4.68 -13.37 -5.43
C LEU A 30 -5.32 -14.44 -4.55
N LYS A 31 -4.77 -15.65 -4.56
CA LYS A 31 -5.40 -16.82 -3.92
C LYS A 31 -5.64 -16.61 -2.42
N ASP A 32 -4.66 -16.01 -1.74
CA ASP A 32 -4.70 -15.77 -0.31
C ASP A 32 -3.85 -14.57 0.14
N CYS A 33 -3.89 -14.30 1.45
CA CYS A 33 -3.12 -13.22 2.07
C CYS A 33 -1.59 -13.44 1.97
N SER A 34 -1.12 -14.69 1.97
CA SER A 34 0.31 -15.02 1.88
C SER A 34 0.85 -14.70 0.50
N GLU A 35 0.12 -15.05 -0.56
CA GLU A 35 0.45 -14.66 -1.94
C GLU A 35 0.40 -13.14 -2.11
N SER A 36 -0.59 -12.47 -1.53
CA SER A 36 -0.71 -11.01 -1.54
C SER A 36 0.50 -10.34 -0.88
N LEU A 37 0.94 -10.84 0.28
CA LEU A 37 2.16 -10.37 0.96
C LEU A 37 3.41 -10.58 0.09
N LYS A 38 3.58 -11.77 -0.48
CA LYS A 38 4.71 -12.08 -1.36
C LYS A 38 4.74 -11.16 -2.57
N TYR A 39 3.58 -10.90 -3.18
CA TYR A 39 3.47 -10.05 -4.36
C TYR A 39 3.80 -8.58 -4.02
N LEU A 40 3.15 -8.02 -2.99
CA LEU A 40 3.33 -6.62 -2.59
C LEU A 40 4.72 -6.33 -2.02
N CYS A 41 5.41 -7.34 -1.48
CA CYS A 41 6.79 -7.21 -0.99
C CYS A 41 7.85 -7.59 -2.03
N ASN A 42 7.47 -8.02 -3.24
CA ASN A 42 8.44 -8.36 -4.28
C ASN A 42 8.90 -7.12 -5.05
N LYS A 43 10.19 -6.82 -4.96
CA LYS A 43 10.83 -5.66 -5.61
C LYS A 43 10.58 -5.58 -7.12
N SER A 44 10.46 -6.72 -7.81
CA SER A 44 10.26 -6.73 -9.27
C SER A 44 8.85 -6.29 -9.69
N LYS A 45 7.86 -6.38 -8.79
CA LYS A 45 6.46 -6.04 -9.09
C LYS A 45 6.20 -4.55 -9.15
N LYS A 46 7.05 -3.72 -8.54
CA LYS A 46 6.93 -2.26 -8.53
C LYS A 46 5.53 -1.75 -8.12
N VAL A 47 4.90 -2.47 -7.20
CA VAL A 47 3.64 -2.08 -6.55
C VAL A 47 3.71 -2.42 -5.06
N SER A 48 2.94 -1.71 -4.25
CA SER A 48 2.83 -1.91 -2.80
C SER A 48 1.56 -1.25 -2.28
N SER A 49 1.21 -1.52 -1.02
CA SER A 49 0.22 -0.75 -0.28
C SER A 49 0.79 -0.37 1.09
N HIS A 50 0.17 0.58 1.79
CA HIS A 50 0.51 0.86 3.19
C HIS A 50 0.13 -0.30 4.11
N TYR A 51 -1.08 -0.82 3.89
CA TYR A 51 -1.68 -1.88 4.68
C TYR A 51 -2.23 -2.99 3.79
N LEU A 52 -2.18 -4.21 4.30
CA LEU A 52 -2.95 -5.36 3.80
C LEU A 52 -3.73 -5.93 4.98
N ILE A 53 -5.01 -6.22 4.78
CA ILE A 53 -5.89 -6.77 5.81
C ILE A 53 -6.28 -8.18 5.37
N SER A 54 -6.02 -9.19 6.21
CA SER A 54 -6.44 -10.57 5.94
C SER A 54 -7.95 -10.74 6.18
N GLN A 55 -8.51 -11.84 5.67
CA GLN A 55 -9.91 -12.20 5.93
C GLN A 55 -10.20 -12.44 7.42
N GLN A 56 -9.17 -12.76 8.22
CA GLN A 56 -9.25 -12.93 9.67
C GLN A 56 -9.11 -11.60 10.44
N GLY A 57 -8.93 -10.48 9.73
CA GLY A 57 -8.77 -9.15 10.32
C GLY A 57 -7.38 -8.88 10.90
N ASP A 58 -6.35 -9.63 10.48
CA ASP A 58 -4.96 -9.27 10.77
C ASP A 58 -4.50 -8.16 9.81
N ILE A 59 -3.82 -7.17 10.35
CA ILE A 59 -3.40 -5.98 9.62
C ILE A 59 -1.88 -6.03 9.46
N TYR A 60 -1.39 -6.02 8.23
CA TYR A 60 0.02 -6.03 7.88
C TYR A 60 0.45 -4.64 7.44
N ASN A 61 1.36 -4.01 8.16
CA ASN A 61 1.92 -2.70 7.81
C ASN A 61 3.15 -2.88 6.90
N LEU A 62 2.97 -2.67 5.58
CA LEU A 62 3.99 -2.96 4.57
C LEU A 62 4.87 -1.77 4.21
N VAL A 63 4.29 -0.57 4.18
CA VAL A 63 5.01 0.70 3.89
C VAL A 63 4.56 1.75 4.90
N SER A 64 5.52 2.46 5.51
CA SER A 64 5.21 3.59 6.41
C SER A 64 4.44 4.67 5.67
N GLU A 65 3.46 5.27 6.33
CA GLU A 65 2.64 6.38 5.85
C GLU A 65 3.46 7.63 5.51
N ASN A 66 4.62 7.80 6.14
CA ASN A 66 5.57 8.87 5.83
C ASN A 66 6.24 8.67 4.45
N MET A 67 6.15 7.46 3.88
CA MET A 67 6.62 7.15 2.54
C MET A 67 5.44 7.09 1.57
N ARG A 68 5.72 7.16 0.27
CA ARG A 68 4.75 6.98 -0.80
C ARG A 68 4.75 5.51 -1.23
N ALA A 69 3.68 4.79 -0.89
CA ALA A 69 3.43 3.47 -1.46
C ALA A 69 3.00 3.58 -2.94
N TRP A 70 3.06 2.47 -3.67
CA TRP A 70 2.77 2.43 -5.11
C TRP A 70 1.52 1.57 -5.37
N HIS A 71 0.33 2.12 -5.07
CA HIS A 71 -0.94 1.38 -5.15
C HIS A 71 -1.93 1.93 -6.18
N ALA A 72 -1.95 3.25 -6.40
CA ALA A 72 -2.99 3.93 -7.18
C ALA A 72 -2.69 4.04 -8.68
N GLY A 73 -1.46 3.71 -9.13
CA GLY A 73 -1.06 3.84 -10.53
C GLY A 73 -1.25 5.26 -11.09
N ILE A 74 -1.58 5.35 -12.38
CA ILE A 74 -2.05 6.60 -13.02
C ILE A 74 -3.49 6.82 -12.57
N SER A 75 -3.75 7.92 -11.87
CA SER A 75 -5.03 8.17 -11.21
C SER A 75 -5.35 9.66 -11.19
N TYR A 76 -6.63 10.01 -10.98
CA TYR A 76 -7.08 11.38 -10.87
C TYR A 76 -8.28 11.48 -9.92
N TRP A 77 -8.22 12.40 -8.95
CA TRP A 77 -9.34 12.68 -8.05
C TRP A 77 -9.28 14.11 -7.53
N LYS A 78 -10.36 14.88 -7.69
CA LYS A 78 -10.48 16.27 -7.20
C LYS A 78 -9.25 17.13 -7.55
N SER A 79 -8.87 17.13 -8.83
CA SER A 79 -7.71 17.88 -9.35
C SER A 79 -6.34 17.39 -8.88
N GLU A 80 -6.25 16.29 -8.14
CA GLU A 80 -4.99 15.63 -7.79
C GLU A 80 -4.70 14.48 -8.76
N THR A 81 -3.48 14.43 -9.31
CA THR A 81 -3.02 13.37 -10.24
C THR A 81 -2.04 12.38 -9.60
N ASP A 82 -1.33 12.77 -8.53
CA ASP A 82 -0.45 11.86 -7.77
C ASP A 82 -1.14 11.39 -6.49
N ILE A 83 -2.15 10.52 -6.65
CA ILE A 83 -2.92 10.00 -5.52
C ILE A 83 -2.03 9.27 -4.53
N ASN A 84 -1.04 8.49 -5.00
CA ASN A 84 -0.07 7.82 -4.12
C ASN A 84 0.65 8.78 -3.16
N SER A 85 0.91 10.04 -3.55
CA SER A 85 1.53 11.04 -2.66
C SER A 85 0.56 11.64 -1.64
N THR A 86 -0.74 11.46 -1.82
CA THR A 86 -1.81 12.02 -0.97
C THR A 86 -2.67 10.97 -0.28
N SER A 87 -2.35 9.68 -0.44
CA SER A 87 -2.96 8.54 0.25
C SER A 87 -1.98 7.62 0.94
#